data_AF-W9PGV7-F1
#
_entry.id   AF-W9PGV7-F1
#
_cell.length_a   1.000
_cell.length_b   1.000
_cell.length_c   1.000
_cell.angle_alpha   90.00
_cell.angle_beta   90.00
_cell.angle_gamma   90.00
#
_symmetry.space_group_name_H-M   'P 1'
#
loop_
_entity.id
_entity.type
_entity.pdbx_description
1 polymer ?
#
loop_
_entity_poly.entity_id
_entity_poly.type
_entity_poly.pdbx_seq_one_letter_code
_entity_poly.pdbx_strand_id
1 'polypeptide(L)'
;MPLTLHPFQVPLFLLAGRNNPLIPLLNISFDTYNLIHRWFGRIVILEALAHTLAHYGKNGWVFTPPAGNFILPGFIATCSFVFLGIQASSPLRHAFYEIFKALHILAATAAVVGLYYHLSASPGLFKWLCYVYGVIAIWSFDRTYRIWRVIRSHVGGSRSRTIVEALPGNAVRLTMTLARPWNAAPGQHAYLYMPAISYWQSHPFSVAWYDGVEDVKSDRLATTNQDLLAMQQQRVSFIIRGRTGMTDSLYKKAVAAPGGRFETSCFAEGPYGGHHSFDSYGTVVLFAGGVGITHPVPYIKHLVEGYSEGTVATRRILLVWTIQTPEHLEWIRPWMTEILGMDKRRDVLRIMLFVSQPRSTKEIHSPSSTVQMFPGRPNINTLLGMEQEHQVGAMAVTVCGPGALSDEVRLAVRNRQDRSHIDFIEEAFTW
;
A
#
# COMPACT_ATOMS: atom_id res chain seq x y z
N MET A 1 -20.62 -5.35 -37.74
CA MET A 1 -19.97 -4.23 -37.03
C MET A 1 -19.00 -4.82 -36.03
N PRO A 2 -17.69 -4.45 -36.05
CA PRO A 2 -16.81 -4.85 -34.97
C PRO A 2 -17.26 -4.10 -33.71
N LEU A 3 -17.92 -4.81 -32.80
CA LEU A 3 -18.22 -4.31 -31.46
C LEU A 3 -16.90 -3.84 -30.83
N THR A 4 -16.93 -2.64 -30.28
CA THR A 4 -15.84 -1.81 -29.78
C THR A 4 -15.15 -2.40 -28.54
N LEU A 5 -14.64 -3.63 -28.63
CA LEU A 5 -13.90 -4.33 -27.57
C LEU A 5 -12.51 -3.72 -27.33
N HIS A 6 -11.95 -3.06 -28.34
CA HIS A 6 -10.54 -2.70 -28.40
C HIS A 6 -10.11 -1.46 -27.58
N PRO A 7 -10.91 -0.38 -27.43
CA PRO A 7 -10.44 0.80 -26.69
C PRO A 7 -10.33 0.55 -25.18
N PHE A 8 -11.12 -0.37 -24.61
CA PHE A 8 -11.13 -0.64 -23.16
C PHE A 8 -10.02 -1.58 -22.71
N GLN A 9 -9.39 -2.33 -23.63
CA GLN A 9 -8.31 -3.27 -23.31
C GLN A 9 -7.01 -2.57 -22.89
N VAL A 10 -6.67 -1.45 -23.51
CA VAL A 10 -5.45 -0.70 -23.17
C VAL A 10 -5.54 -0.10 -21.76
N PRO A 11 -6.60 0.65 -21.38
CA PRO A 11 -6.79 1.12 -20.01
C PRO A 11 -6.85 -0.01 -18.99
N LEU A 12 -7.45 -1.17 -19.33
CA LEU A 12 -7.54 -2.31 -18.42
C LEU A 12 -6.16 -2.76 -17.91
N PHE A 13 -5.17 -2.90 -18.80
CA PHE A 13 -3.82 -3.32 -18.40
C PHE A 13 -2.99 -2.16 -17.83
N LEU A 14 -3.16 -0.95 -18.34
CA LEU A 14 -2.48 0.24 -17.84
C LEU A 14 -2.80 0.51 -16.36
N LEU A 15 -4.08 0.39 -15.99
CA LEU A 15 -4.55 0.66 -14.64
C LEU A 15 -4.19 -0.46 -13.63
N ALA A 16 -3.77 -1.63 -14.11
CA ALA A 16 -3.26 -2.70 -13.26
C ALA A 16 -1.76 -2.57 -12.94
N GLY A 17 -1.04 -1.69 -13.66
CA GLY A 17 0.40 -1.48 -13.49
C GLY A 17 0.73 -0.77 -12.18
N ARG A 18 1.71 -1.27 -11.43
CA ARG A 18 2.16 -0.64 -10.17
C ARG A 18 3.06 0.57 -10.44
N ASN A 19 3.84 0.51 -11.53
CA ASN A 19 4.73 1.59 -11.93
C ASN A 19 4.09 2.37 -13.08
N ASN A 20 2.92 2.94 -12.81
CA ASN A 20 2.19 3.73 -13.78
C ASN A 20 2.54 5.22 -13.62
N PRO A 21 3.16 5.87 -14.62
CA PRO A 21 3.49 7.30 -14.55
C PRO A 21 2.26 8.21 -14.43
N LEU A 22 1.06 7.70 -14.73
CA LEU A 22 -0.19 8.44 -14.52
C LEU A 22 -0.55 8.58 -13.04
N ILE A 23 -0.02 7.76 -12.14
CA ILE A 23 -0.25 7.90 -10.69
C ILE A 23 0.29 9.25 -10.20
N PRO A 24 1.59 9.57 -10.35
CA PRO A 24 2.11 10.87 -9.93
C PRO A 24 1.60 12.03 -10.79
N LEU A 25 1.30 11.81 -12.08
CA LEU A 25 0.84 12.89 -12.96
C LEU A 25 -0.59 13.35 -12.63
N LEU A 26 -1.50 12.42 -12.34
CA LEU A 26 -2.91 12.73 -12.06
C LEU A 26 -3.22 12.79 -10.56
N ASN A 27 -2.25 12.44 -9.71
CA ASN A 27 -2.41 12.33 -8.26
C ASN A 27 -3.57 11.40 -7.85
N ILE A 28 -3.74 10.30 -8.59
CA ILE A 28 -4.77 9.27 -8.32
C ILE A 28 -4.06 8.03 -7.77
N SER A 29 -4.50 7.56 -6.60
CA SER A 29 -3.89 6.41 -5.92
C SER A 29 -3.99 5.12 -6.73
N PHE A 30 -3.04 4.21 -6.51
CA PHE A 30 -3.05 2.88 -7.11
C PHE A 30 -4.33 2.09 -6.76
N ASP A 31 -4.88 2.27 -5.56
CA ASP A 31 -6.12 1.62 -5.15
C ASP A 31 -7.33 2.08 -5.97
N THR A 32 -7.35 3.38 -6.31
CA THR A 32 -8.35 3.94 -7.22
C THR A 32 -8.18 3.37 -8.63
N TYR A 33 -6.95 3.26 -9.14
CA TYR A 33 -6.71 2.58 -10.42
C TYR A 33 -7.10 1.11 -10.40
N ASN A 34 -6.84 0.38 -9.31
CA ASN A 34 -7.32 -0.99 -9.15
C ASN A 34 -8.84 -1.09 -9.11
N LEU A 35 -9.53 -0.11 -8.48
CA LEU A 35 -10.99 -0.03 -8.53
C LEU A 35 -11.48 0.11 -9.97
N ILE A 36 -10.87 1.00 -10.74
CA ILE A 36 -11.22 1.23 -12.14
C ILE A 36 -10.88 -0.01 -12.99
N HIS A 37 -9.72 -0.65 -12.79
CA HIS A 37 -9.33 -1.91 -13.45
C HIS A 37 -10.41 -2.99 -13.26
N ARG A 38 -10.96 -3.16 -12.05
CA ARG A 38 -12.04 -4.11 -11.79
C ARG A 38 -13.31 -3.80 -12.59
N TRP A 39 -13.66 -2.52 -12.74
CA TRP A 39 -14.82 -2.11 -13.52
C TRP A 39 -14.61 -2.29 -15.02
N PHE A 40 -13.46 -1.88 -15.56
CA PHE A 40 -13.09 -2.13 -16.96
C PHE A 40 -13.05 -3.62 -17.27
N GLY A 41 -12.58 -4.45 -16.33
CA GLY A 41 -12.57 -5.91 -16.48
C GLY A 41 -13.98 -6.46 -16.69
N ARG A 42 -14.96 -6.00 -15.90
CA ARG A 42 -16.38 -6.40 -16.05
C ARG A 42 -16.94 -5.97 -17.40
N ILE A 43 -16.65 -4.75 -17.85
CA ILE A 43 -17.11 -4.23 -19.14
C ILE A 43 -16.56 -5.09 -20.28
N VAL A 44 -15.25 -5.34 -20.32
CA VAL A 44 -14.61 -6.16 -21.36
C VAL A 44 -15.18 -7.59 -21.40
N ILE A 45 -15.47 -8.18 -20.24
CA ILE A 45 -16.09 -9.52 -20.17
C ILE A 45 -17.51 -9.50 -20.77
N LEU A 46 -18.34 -8.51 -20.40
CA LEU A 46 -19.70 -8.37 -20.91
C LEU A 46 -19.71 -8.13 -22.42
N GLU A 47 -18.81 -7.29 -22.92
CA GLU A 47 -18.65 -7.05 -24.35
C GLU A 47 -18.20 -8.32 -25.10
N ALA A 48 -17.27 -9.11 -24.53
CA ALA A 48 -16.79 -10.34 -25.16
C ALA A 48 -17.89 -11.41 -25.25
N LEU A 49 -18.71 -11.50 -24.20
CA LEU A 49 -19.92 -12.34 -24.18
C LEU A 49 -20.93 -11.87 -25.22
N ALA A 50 -21.25 -10.57 -25.24
CA ALA A 50 -22.20 -10.01 -26.21
C ALA A 50 -21.73 -10.21 -27.66
N HIS A 51 -20.43 -10.05 -27.92
CA HIS A 51 -19.82 -10.30 -29.23
C HIS A 51 -20.00 -11.76 -29.67
N THR A 52 -19.70 -12.71 -28.77
CA THR A 52 -19.84 -14.14 -29.05
C THR A 52 -21.30 -14.54 -29.24
N LEU A 53 -22.21 -14.03 -28.40
CA LEU A 53 -23.65 -14.27 -28.53
C LEU A 53 -24.21 -13.67 -29.81
N ALA A 54 -23.77 -12.49 -30.23
CA ALA A 54 -24.18 -11.88 -31.49
C ALA A 54 -23.74 -12.70 -32.71
N HIS A 55 -22.56 -13.34 -32.65
CA HIS A 55 -22.13 -14.28 -33.69
C HIS A 55 -23.09 -15.48 -33.80
N TYR A 56 -23.44 -16.11 -32.67
CA TYR A 56 -24.41 -17.22 -32.67
C TYR A 56 -25.82 -16.78 -33.08
N GLY A 57 -26.28 -15.60 -32.63
CA GLY A 57 -27.57 -15.05 -33.03
C GLY A 57 -27.68 -14.80 -34.54
N LYS A 58 -26.59 -14.31 -35.17
CA LYS A 58 -26.52 -14.17 -36.64
C LYS A 58 -26.62 -15.53 -37.36
N ASN A 59 -26.13 -16.60 -36.74
CA ASN A 59 -26.18 -17.96 -37.26
C ASN A 59 -27.44 -18.73 -36.77
N GLY A 60 -28.50 -18.03 -36.38
CA GLY A 60 -29.78 -18.64 -36.01
C GLY A 60 -29.78 -19.34 -34.65
N TRP A 61 -28.90 -18.96 -33.74
CA TRP A 61 -28.73 -19.56 -32.40
C TRP A 61 -28.32 -21.04 -32.42
N VAL A 62 -27.80 -21.53 -33.54
CA VAL A 62 -27.29 -22.90 -33.65
C VAL A 62 -25.89 -22.95 -33.04
N PHE A 63 -25.72 -23.75 -31.98
CA PHE A 63 -24.39 -23.99 -31.42
C PHE A 63 -23.59 -24.90 -32.36
N THR A 64 -22.75 -24.30 -33.18
CA THR A 64 -21.71 -24.98 -33.93
C THR A 64 -20.43 -25.02 -33.09
N PRO A 65 -19.76 -26.19 -32.96
CA PRO A 65 -18.46 -26.26 -32.30
C PRO A 65 -17.48 -25.24 -32.90
N PRO A 66 -16.82 -24.42 -32.06
CA PRO A 66 -15.90 -23.40 -32.55
C PRO A 66 -14.71 -24.06 -33.24
N ALA A 67 -14.54 -23.79 -34.54
CA ALA A 67 -13.51 -24.40 -35.36
C ALA A 67 -12.86 -23.37 -36.31
N GLY A 68 -11.67 -23.72 -36.81
CA GLY A 68 -10.91 -22.89 -37.75
C GLY A 68 -10.15 -21.74 -37.08
N ASN A 69 -9.29 -21.11 -37.88
CA ASN A 69 -8.27 -20.16 -37.39
C ASN A 69 -8.84 -18.83 -36.88
N PHE A 70 -10.11 -18.54 -37.18
CA PHE A 70 -10.77 -17.30 -36.74
C PHE A 70 -11.66 -17.51 -35.51
N ILE A 71 -12.59 -18.47 -35.54
CA ILE A 71 -13.59 -18.64 -34.49
C ILE A 71 -13.00 -19.30 -33.23
N LEU A 72 -12.14 -20.31 -33.39
CA LEU A 72 -11.57 -21.02 -32.24
C LEU A 72 -10.76 -20.11 -31.30
N PRO A 73 -9.81 -19.27 -31.77
CA PRO A 73 -9.07 -18.38 -30.88
C PRO A 73 -9.95 -17.32 -30.20
N GLY A 74 -10.98 -16.81 -30.90
CA GLY A 74 -11.94 -15.85 -30.33
C GLY A 74 -12.80 -16.47 -29.23
N PHE A 75 -13.19 -17.74 -29.39
CA PHE A 75 -13.89 -18.50 -28.36
C PHE A 75 -13.00 -18.79 -27.15
N ILE A 76 -11.74 -19.19 -27.37
CA ILE A 76 -10.74 -19.39 -26.29
C ILE A 76 -10.55 -18.09 -25.50
N ALA A 77 -10.45 -16.94 -26.17
CA ALA A 77 -10.34 -15.64 -25.51
C ALA A 77 -11.58 -15.34 -24.65
N THR A 78 -12.79 -15.59 -25.17
CA THR A 78 -14.04 -15.40 -24.43
C THR A 78 -14.12 -16.30 -23.20
N CYS A 79 -13.81 -17.59 -23.33
CA CYS A 79 -13.75 -18.51 -22.19
C CYS A 79 -12.74 -18.04 -21.13
N SER A 80 -11.58 -17.53 -21.56
CA SER A 80 -10.57 -16.97 -20.65
C SER A 80 -11.09 -15.73 -19.91
N PHE A 81 -11.81 -14.83 -20.59
CA PHE A 81 -12.46 -13.67 -19.95
C PHE A 81 -13.53 -14.08 -18.94
N VAL A 82 -14.37 -15.06 -19.27
CA VAL A 82 -15.38 -15.58 -18.34
C VAL A 82 -14.73 -16.19 -17.11
N PHE A 83 -13.67 -16.99 -17.30
CA PHE A 83 -12.90 -17.55 -16.20
C PHE A 83 -12.32 -16.45 -15.30
N LEU A 84 -11.71 -15.41 -15.89
CA LEU A 84 -11.20 -14.25 -15.15
C LEU A 84 -12.31 -13.58 -14.32
N GLY A 85 -13.51 -13.44 -14.87
CA GLY A 85 -14.67 -12.86 -14.17
C GLY A 85 -15.11 -13.66 -12.95
N ILE A 86 -15.25 -14.98 -13.10
CA ILE A 86 -15.63 -15.88 -12.00
C ILE A 86 -14.57 -15.84 -10.91
N GLN A 87 -13.31 -16.00 -11.31
CA GLN A 87 -12.16 -16.10 -10.44
C GLN A 87 -11.89 -14.79 -9.68
N ALA A 88 -12.18 -13.63 -10.28
CA ALA A 88 -12.02 -12.31 -9.66
C ALA A 88 -13.10 -11.95 -8.62
N SER A 89 -14.05 -12.86 -8.36
CA SER A 89 -15.04 -12.68 -7.30
C SER A 89 -14.38 -12.53 -5.92
N SER A 90 -14.98 -11.70 -5.06
CA SER A 90 -14.42 -11.38 -3.74
C SER A 90 -14.19 -12.61 -2.85
N PRO A 91 -15.10 -13.61 -2.79
CA PRO A 91 -14.89 -14.79 -1.95
C PRO A 91 -13.67 -15.61 -2.37
N LEU A 92 -13.50 -15.86 -3.67
CA LEU A 92 -12.38 -16.64 -4.19
C LEU A 92 -11.04 -15.91 -4.03
N ARG A 93 -11.01 -14.61 -4.34
CA ARG A 93 -9.81 -13.79 -4.19
C ARG A 93 -9.31 -13.76 -2.75
N HIS A 94 -10.19 -13.60 -1.76
CA HIS A 94 -9.78 -13.51 -0.36
C HIS A 94 -9.43 -14.87 0.25
N ALA A 95 -10.09 -15.95 -0.18
CA ALA A 95 -9.81 -17.29 0.34
C ALA A 95 -8.47 -17.85 -0.18
N PHE A 96 -8.14 -17.61 -1.45
CA PHE A 96 -6.98 -18.21 -2.11
C PHE A 96 -6.19 -17.18 -2.93
N TYR A 97 -5.80 -16.06 -2.31
CA TYR A 97 -5.16 -14.93 -3.01
C TYR A 97 -3.96 -15.31 -3.89
N GLU A 98 -3.12 -16.22 -3.41
CA GLU A 98 -1.90 -16.65 -4.10
C GLU A 98 -2.21 -17.43 -5.39
N ILE A 99 -3.09 -18.43 -5.27
CA ILE A 99 -3.60 -19.22 -6.40
C ILE A 99 -4.37 -18.31 -7.35
N PHE A 100 -5.17 -17.40 -6.80
CA PHE A 100 -5.92 -16.42 -7.55
C PHE A 100 -4.99 -15.63 -8.47
N LYS A 101 -3.94 -15.03 -7.93
CA LYS A 101 -3.00 -14.21 -8.70
C LYS A 101 -2.31 -14.99 -9.83
N ALA A 102 -1.90 -16.22 -9.57
CA ALA A 102 -1.24 -17.06 -10.57
C ALA A 102 -2.17 -17.43 -11.72
N LEU A 103 -3.36 -17.96 -11.41
CA LEU A 103 -4.36 -18.33 -12.41
C LEU A 103 -4.87 -17.12 -13.20
N HIS A 104 -5.00 -15.95 -12.55
CA HIS A 104 -5.44 -14.72 -13.21
C HIS A 104 -4.42 -14.25 -14.27
N ILE A 105 -3.12 -14.34 -13.97
CA ILE A 105 -2.07 -14.02 -14.94
C ILE A 105 -2.09 -15.01 -16.11
N LEU A 106 -2.22 -16.31 -15.85
CA LEU A 106 -2.27 -17.34 -16.90
C LEU A 106 -3.49 -17.16 -17.82
N ALA A 107 -4.67 -16.92 -17.25
CA ALA A 107 -5.89 -16.68 -18.02
C ALA A 107 -5.85 -15.35 -18.78
N ALA A 108 -5.25 -14.29 -18.22
CA ALA A 108 -5.01 -13.04 -18.93
C ALA A 108 -4.09 -13.24 -20.15
N THR A 109 -3.01 -14.01 -20.01
CA THR A 109 -2.14 -14.39 -21.13
C THR A 109 -2.92 -15.14 -22.20
N ALA A 110 -3.70 -16.15 -21.81
CA ALA A 110 -4.52 -16.92 -22.75
C ALA A 110 -5.54 -16.04 -23.49
N ALA A 111 -6.18 -15.07 -22.81
CA ALA A 111 -7.09 -14.12 -23.42
C ALA A 111 -6.39 -13.22 -24.47
N VAL A 112 -5.20 -12.69 -24.14
CA VAL A 112 -4.42 -11.83 -25.06
C VAL A 112 -3.92 -12.63 -26.27
N VAL A 113 -3.42 -13.85 -26.06
CA VAL A 113 -2.95 -14.73 -27.16
C VAL A 113 -4.12 -15.15 -28.05
N GLY A 114 -5.26 -15.56 -27.48
CA GLY A 114 -6.46 -15.90 -28.23
C GLY A 114 -6.95 -14.71 -29.07
N LEU A 115 -6.94 -13.50 -28.51
CA LEU A 115 -7.31 -12.28 -29.22
C LEU A 115 -6.34 -11.94 -30.36
N TYR A 116 -5.03 -12.11 -30.16
CA TYR A 116 -4.03 -11.91 -31.20
C TYR A 116 -4.28 -12.80 -32.43
N TYR A 117 -4.51 -14.10 -32.20
CA TYR A 117 -4.81 -15.03 -33.29
C TYR A 117 -6.17 -14.78 -33.93
N HIS A 118 -7.18 -14.42 -33.14
CA HIS A 118 -8.50 -14.05 -33.66
C HIS A 118 -8.43 -12.85 -34.61
N LEU A 119 -7.70 -11.80 -34.23
CA LEU A 119 -7.55 -10.60 -35.05
C LEU A 119 -6.62 -10.81 -36.25
N SER A 120 -5.58 -11.64 -36.12
CA SER A 120 -4.63 -11.89 -37.22
C SER A 120 -5.17 -12.81 -38.30
N ALA A 121 -6.20 -13.61 -37.99
CA ALA A 121 -6.83 -14.52 -38.97
C ALA A 121 -7.69 -13.80 -40.04
N SER A 122 -7.99 -12.50 -39.88
CA SER A 122 -8.80 -11.73 -40.84
C SER A 122 -8.10 -10.43 -41.24
N PRO A 123 -7.73 -10.23 -42.52
CA PRO A 123 -6.98 -9.04 -42.97
C PRO A 123 -7.65 -7.70 -42.63
N GLY A 124 -8.99 -7.64 -42.67
CA GLY A 124 -9.75 -6.43 -42.31
C GLY A 124 -9.66 -6.03 -40.83
N LEU A 125 -9.15 -6.92 -39.96
CA LEU A 125 -8.99 -6.69 -38.53
C LEU A 125 -7.55 -6.36 -38.10
N PHE A 126 -6.57 -6.47 -39.01
CA PHE A 126 -5.16 -6.22 -38.68
C PHE A 126 -4.90 -4.84 -38.06
N LYS A 127 -5.67 -3.82 -38.46
CA LYS A 127 -5.56 -2.47 -37.87
C LYS A 127 -5.78 -2.44 -36.36
N TRP A 128 -6.52 -3.41 -35.80
CA TRP A 128 -6.80 -3.50 -34.36
C TRP A 128 -5.68 -4.19 -33.57
N LEU A 129 -4.72 -4.84 -34.23
CA LEU A 129 -3.56 -5.43 -33.56
C LEU A 129 -2.70 -4.39 -32.84
N CYS A 130 -2.77 -3.11 -33.24
CA CYS A 130 -2.06 -2.03 -32.54
C CYS A 130 -2.43 -1.95 -31.05
N TYR A 131 -3.70 -2.21 -30.69
CA TYR A 131 -4.15 -2.24 -29.30
C TYR A 131 -3.58 -3.43 -28.54
N VAL A 132 -3.50 -4.60 -29.18
CA VAL A 132 -2.90 -5.81 -28.60
C VAL A 132 -1.40 -5.60 -28.36
N TYR A 133 -0.68 -5.04 -29.33
CA TYR A 133 0.72 -4.68 -29.15
C TYR A 133 0.92 -3.63 -28.04
N GLY A 134 0.02 -2.65 -27.94
CA GLY A 134 0.01 -1.68 -26.84
C GLY A 134 -0.12 -2.36 -25.46
N VAL A 135 -1.08 -3.29 -25.33
CA VAL A 135 -1.26 -4.08 -24.09
C VAL A 135 -0.01 -4.89 -23.76
N ILE A 136 0.56 -5.60 -24.74
CA ILE A 136 1.78 -6.41 -24.55
C ILE A 136 2.95 -5.52 -24.12
N ALA A 137 3.12 -4.36 -24.76
CA ALA A 137 4.18 -3.41 -24.45
C ALA A 137 4.05 -2.84 -23.03
N ILE A 138 2.86 -2.35 -22.65
CA ILE A 138 2.58 -1.83 -21.31
C ILE A 138 2.82 -2.91 -20.25
N TRP A 139 2.30 -4.11 -20.47
CA TRP A 139 2.40 -5.19 -19.49
C TRP A 139 3.85 -5.68 -19.33
N SER A 140 4.57 -5.86 -20.44
CA SER A 140 5.98 -6.25 -20.42
C SER A 140 6.87 -5.18 -19.78
N PHE A 141 6.60 -3.90 -20.07
CA PHE A 141 7.32 -2.77 -19.48
C PHE A 141 7.13 -2.71 -17.97
N ASP A 142 5.90 -2.81 -17.43
CA ASP A 142 5.69 -2.84 -15.98
C ASP A 142 6.50 -3.97 -15.32
N ARG A 143 6.53 -5.17 -15.92
CA ARG A 143 7.23 -6.32 -15.33
C ARG A 143 8.74 -6.18 -15.38
N THR A 144 9.30 -5.77 -16.51
CA THR A 144 10.75 -5.59 -16.65
C THR A 144 11.25 -4.43 -15.78
N TYR A 145 10.50 -3.32 -15.72
CA TYR A 145 10.85 -2.17 -14.90
C TYR A 145 10.84 -2.51 -13.41
N ARG A 146 9.90 -3.34 -12.95
CA ARG A 146 9.85 -3.82 -11.56
C ARG A 146 11.07 -4.66 -11.19
N ILE A 147 11.44 -5.62 -12.04
CA ILE A 147 12.63 -6.45 -11.85
C ILE A 147 13.87 -5.56 -11.82
N TRP A 148 13.99 -4.63 -12.76
CA TRP A 148 15.09 -3.68 -12.81
C TRP A 148 15.18 -2.81 -11.54
N ARG A 149 14.06 -2.28 -11.03
CA ARG A 149 14.04 -1.48 -9.78
C ARG A 149 14.54 -2.29 -8.58
N VAL A 150 14.10 -3.54 -8.45
CA VAL A 150 14.53 -4.43 -7.36
C VAL A 150 16.02 -4.73 -7.47
N ILE A 151 16.51 -5.11 -8.65
CA ILE A 151 17.93 -5.37 -8.88
C ILE A 151 18.75 -4.11 -8.57
N ARG A 152 18.37 -2.96 -9.15
CA ARG A 152 19.10 -1.70 -8.96
C ARG A 152 19.19 -1.27 -7.49
N SER A 153 18.12 -1.45 -6.72
CA SER A 153 18.08 -1.05 -5.30
C SER A 153 18.90 -1.94 -4.37
N HIS A 154 19.19 -3.18 -4.77
CA HIS A 154 19.91 -4.17 -3.96
C HIS A 154 21.30 -4.51 -4.51
N VAL A 155 21.67 -3.98 -5.68
CA VAL A 155 23.00 -4.10 -6.28
C VAL A 155 23.80 -2.81 -6.06
N GLY A 156 24.90 -2.90 -5.32
CA GLY A 156 25.77 -1.79 -4.94
C GLY A 156 26.98 -2.25 -4.13
N GLY A 157 27.76 -1.29 -3.60
CA GLY A 157 29.01 -1.56 -2.88
C GLY A 157 28.85 -2.28 -1.54
N SER A 158 27.63 -2.36 -0.99
CA SER A 158 27.31 -3.14 0.21
C SER A 158 26.06 -3.99 -0.01
N ARG A 159 25.99 -5.16 0.65
CA ARG A 159 24.85 -6.07 0.56
C ARG A 159 23.74 -5.61 1.49
N SER A 160 22.50 -5.56 0.99
CA SER A 160 21.35 -5.29 1.84
C SER A 160 21.23 -6.34 2.95
N ARG A 161 21.11 -5.86 4.18
CA ARG A 161 21.00 -6.69 5.39
C ARG A 161 19.64 -6.49 5.99
N THR A 162 18.94 -7.57 6.33
CA THR A 162 17.61 -7.48 6.94
C THR A 162 17.58 -8.23 8.25
N ILE A 163 17.21 -7.52 9.31
CA ILE A 163 17.03 -8.06 10.66
C ILE A 163 15.54 -8.09 10.95
N VAL A 164 15.06 -9.21 11.45
CA VAL A 164 13.67 -9.40 11.88
C VAL A 164 13.68 -9.67 13.38
N GLU A 165 12.93 -8.87 14.12
CA GLU A 165 12.79 -8.92 15.58
C GLU A 165 11.33 -9.17 15.95
N ALA A 166 11.08 -10.10 16.87
CA ALA A 166 9.75 -10.38 17.40
C ALA A 166 9.33 -9.28 18.39
N LEU A 167 8.10 -8.80 18.24
CA LEU A 167 7.48 -7.82 19.11
C LEU A 167 6.24 -8.42 19.83
N PRO A 168 5.83 -7.84 20.97
CA PRO A 168 4.57 -8.21 21.63
C PRO A 168 3.36 -8.06 20.70
N GLY A 169 2.28 -8.80 20.95
CA GLY A 169 1.02 -8.66 20.20
C GLY A 169 1.03 -9.30 18.80
N ASN A 170 1.80 -10.37 18.60
CA ASN A 170 1.92 -11.09 17.33
C ASN A 170 2.37 -10.18 16.18
N ALA A 171 3.48 -9.46 16.38
CA ALA A 171 4.06 -8.58 15.38
C ALA A 171 5.58 -8.78 15.29
N VAL A 172 6.16 -8.38 14.17
CA VAL A 172 7.62 -8.30 14.00
C VAL A 172 8.02 -6.91 13.52
N ARG A 173 9.19 -6.46 13.96
CA ARG A 173 9.90 -5.34 13.37
C ARG A 173 10.88 -5.89 12.34
N LEU A 174 10.75 -5.47 11.09
CA LEU A 174 11.70 -5.76 10.03
C LEU A 174 12.49 -4.50 9.75
N THR A 175 13.79 -4.52 10.01
CA THR A 175 14.70 -3.40 9.72
C THR A 175 15.65 -3.82 8.61
N MET A 176 15.62 -3.08 7.51
CA MET A 176 16.45 -3.33 6.34
C MET A 176 17.46 -2.21 6.16
N THR A 177 18.73 -2.58 6.13
CA THR A 177 19.84 -1.71 5.74
C THR A 177 19.96 -1.73 4.23
N LEU A 178 19.78 -0.57 3.59
CA LEU A 178 19.73 -0.46 2.14
C LEU A 178 21.13 -0.40 1.52
N ALA A 179 21.31 -1.07 0.38
CA ALA A 179 22.54 -0.99 -0.40
C ALA A 179 22.67 0.36 -1.15
N ARG A 180 21.52 0.96 -1.48
CA ARG A 180 21.40 2.30 -2.05
C ARG A 180 20.32 3.08 -1.30
N PRO A 181 20.56 4.35 -0.95
CA PRO A 181 19.55 5.17 -0.31
C PRO A 181 18.27 5.27 -1.15
N TRP A 182 17.14 5.24 -0.47
CA TRP A 182 15.83 5.61 -0.98
C TRP A 182 15.46 7.03 -0.57
N ASN A 183 14.82 7.74 -1.48
CA ASN A 183 14.15 9.00 -1.15
C ASN A 183 12.86 8.68 -0.37
N ALA A 184 13.01 8.46 0.94
CA ALA A 184 11.93 8.09 1.82
C ALA A 184 11.10 9.33 2.19
N ALA A 185 9.78 9.20 2.10
CA ALA A 185 8.82 10.23 2.48
C ALA A 185 7.69 9.61 3.32
N PRO A 186 6.99 10.42 4.14
CA PRO A 186 5.82 9.97 4.87
C PRO A 186 4.74 9.37 3.95
N GLY A 187 3.99 8.40 4.46
CA GLY A 187 2.92 7.74 3.70
C GLY A 187 3.39 6.75 2.62
N GLN A 188 4.69 6.46 2.54
CA GLN A 188 5.21 5.49 1.59
C GLN A 188 5.08 4.04 2.07
N HIS A 189 5.04 3.12 1.12
CA HIS A 189 5.07 1.68 1.33
C HIS A 189 6.01 1.00 0.33
N ALA A 190 6.39 -0.23 0.63
CA ALA A 190 7.19 -1.07 -0.25
C ALA A 190 6.64 -2.48 -0.31
N TYR A 191 6.85 -3.16 -1.45
CA TYR A 191 6.56 -4.58 -1.58
C TYR A 191 7.80 -5.38 -1.20
N LEU A 192 7.69 -6.19 -0.15
CA LEU A 192 8.78 -7.02 0.34
C LEU A 192 8.70 -8.43 -0.24
N TYR A 193 9.85 -8.92 -0.71
CA TYR A 193 10.09 -10.28 -1.17
C TYR A 193 11.04 -10.95 -0.18
N MET A 194 10.59 -12.02 0.46
CA MET A 194 11.36 -12.74 1.49
C MET A 194 11.51 -14.22 1.10
N PRO A 195 12.45 -14.57 0.19
CA PRO A 195 12.53 -15.93 -0.38
C PRO A 195 12.70 -17.05 0.64
N ALA A 196 13.31 -16.76 1.79
CA ALA A 196 13.51 -17.71 2.89
C ALA A 196 12.26 -17.97 3.75
N ILE A 197 11.16 -17.23 3.51
CA ILE A 197 9.89 -17.31 4.25
C ILE A 197 8.75 -17.65 3.29
N SER A 198 8.68 -16.94 2.16
CA SER A 198 7.72 -17.20 1.10
C SER A 198 8.37 -17.06 -0.28
N TYR A 199 8.18 -18.07 -1.12
CA TYR A 199 8.84 -18.19 -2.41
C TYR A 199 8.11 -17.33 -3.47
N TRP A 200 8.81 -16.36 -4.08
CA TRP A 200 8.33 -15.44 -5.14
C TRP A 200 7.07 -14.61 -4.84
N GLN A 201 6.63 -14.54 -3.59
CA GLN A 201 5.53 -13.67 -3.19
C GLN A 201 6.06 -12.29 -2.81
N SER A 202 5.24 -11.28 -3.11
CA SER A 202 5.47 -9.90 -2.68
C SER A 202 4.28 -9.41 -1.89
N HIS A 203 4.55 -8.89 -0.70
CA HIS A 203 3.53 -8.32 0.17
C HIS A 203 3.85 -6.85 0.46
N PRO A 204 2.86 -5.96 0.32
CA PRO A 204 3.03 -4.55 0.62
C PRO A 204 3.01 -4.29 2.12
N PHE A 205 3.93 -3.44 2.57
CA PHE A 205 3.99 -2.97 3.95
C PHE A 205 4.33 -1.47 3.97
N SER A 206 3.63 -0.71 4.81
CA SER A 206 3.95 0.70 5.06
C SER A 206 5.36 0.83 5.62
N VAL A 207 6.10 1.80 5.10
CA VAL A 207 7.37 2.22 5.71
C VAL A 207 7.01 2.88 7.04
N ALA A 208 7.38 2.24 8.14
CA ALA A 208 7.03 2.70 9.47
C ALA A 208 8.04 3.73 9.99
N TRP A 209 9.28 3.63 9.54
CA TRP A 209 10.35 4.55 9.89
C TRP A 209 11.49 4.47 8.88
N TYR A 210 12.22 5.57 8.72
CA TYR A 210 13.45 5.63 7.95
C TYR A 210 14.45 6.51 8.69
N ASP A 211 15.65 5.99 8.87
CA ASP A 211 16.78 6.75 9.38
C ASP A 211 17.68 7.10 8.20
N GLY A 212 17.94 8.39 8.02
CA GLY A 212 18.94 8.86 7.07
C GLY A 212 20.33 8.40 7.45
N VAL A 213 21.19 8.39 6.43
CA VAL A 213 22.62 8.73 6.60
C VAL A 213 22.65 10.00 7.44
N GLU A 214 23.30 9.98 8.60
CA GLU A 214 23.55 11.22 9.35
C GLU A 214 24.07 12.25 8.35
N ASP A 215 23.32 13.34 8.20
CA ASP A 215 23.83 14.53 7.54
C ASP A 215 25.18 14.81 8.20
N VAL A 216 26.22 15.06 7.41
CA VAL A 216 27.63 15.20 7.82
C VAL A 216 27.79 16.44 8.73
N LYS A 217 27.24 16.33 9.93
CA LYS A 217 27.20 17.28 11.04
C LYS A 217 27.39 16.54 12.38
N SER A 218 27.66 15.24 12.37
CA SER A 218 28.31 14.61 13.51
C SER A 218 29.80 14.93 13.42
N ASP A 219 30.36 15.55 14.46
CA ASP A 219 31.79 15.89 14.64
C ASP A 219 32.73 14.66 14.65
N ARG A 220 32.26 13.50 14.18
CA ARG A 220 33.04 12.27 14.08
C ARG A 220 33.63 12.18 12.68
N LEU A 221 34.90 12.58 12.57
CA LEU A 221 35.72 12.27 11.40
C LEU A 221 35.76 10.74 11.22
N ALA A 222 35.24 10.25 10.11
CA ALA A 222 35.38 8.85 9.73
C ALA A 222 36.87 8.55 9.52
N THR A 223 37.42 7.64 10.33
CA THR A 223 38.84 7.27 10.30
C THR A 223 39.12 6.13 9.33
N THR A 224 38.09 5.37 8.92
CA THR A 224 38.22 4.28 7.95
C THR A 224 37.19 4.36 6.82
N ASN A 225 37.52 3.75 5.67
CA ASN A 225 36.59 3.60 4.55
C ASN A 225 35.34 2.78 4.92
N GLN A 226 35.44 1.87 5.90
CA GLN A 226 34.28 1.13 6.42
C GLN A 226 33.35 2.03 7.24
N ASP A 227 33.89 2.98 8.00
CA ASP A 227 33.09 3.96 8.75
C ASP A 227 32.33 4.90 7.80
N LEU A 228 32.98 5.34 6.71
CA LEU A 228 32.33 6.12 5.65
C LEU A 228 31.18 5.34 4.99
N LEU A 229 31.39 4.07 4.68
CA LEU A 229 30.36 3.21 4.08
C LEU A 229 29.21 2.90 5.05
N ALA A 230 29.49 2.74 6.34
CA ALA A 230 28.48 2.52 7.37
C ALA A 230 27.67 3.80 7.66
N MET A 231 28.32 4.97 7.65
CA MET A 231 27.65 6.27 7.74
C MET A 231 26.69 6.48 6.56
N GLN A 232 27.02 5.98 5.37
CA GLN A 232 26.19 6.09 4.16
C GLN A 232 25.02 5.09 4.06
N GLN A 233 24.77 4.26 5.09
CA GLN A 233 23.73 3.25 5.06
C GLN A 233 22.42 3.74 5.69
N GLN A 234 21.44 4.02 4.84
CA GLN A 234 20.07 4.29 5.26
C GLN A 234 19.38 3.01 5.76
N ARG A 235 18.63 3.11 6.85
CA ARG A 235 17.80 2.02 7.38
C ARG A 235 16.33 2.32 7.19
N VAL A 236 15.58 1.31 6.77
CA VAL A 236 14.13 1.39 6.63
C VAL A 236 13.48 0.29 7.45
N SER A 237 12.50 0.67 8.27
CA SER A 237 11.84 -0.23 9.20
C SER A 237 10.36 -0.40 8.86
N PHE A 238 9.86 -1.60 9.06
CA PHE A 238 8.48 -2.01 8.85
C PHE A 238 7.97 -2.70 10.12
N ILE A 239 6.69 -2.50 10.45
CA ILE A 239 6.00 -3.29 11.48
C ILE A 239 5.01 -4.21 10.77
N ILE A 240 5.19 -5.51 10.94
CA ILE A 240 4.40 -6.53 10.27
C ILE A 240 3.65 -7.33 11.33
N ARG A 241 2.32 -7.23 11.33
CA ARG A 241 1.47 -8.04 12.21
C ARG A 241 1.29 -9.44 11.64
N GLY A 242 1.54 -10.47 12.44
CA GLY A 242 1.25 -11.86 12.09
C GLY A 242 -0.24 -12.06 11.85
N ARG A 243 -0.59 -12.60 10.69
CA ARG A 243 -1.95 -12.96 10.30
C ARG A 243 -2.00 -14.44 9.92
N THR A 244 -2.17 -14.73 8.64
CA THR A 244 -2.10 -16.07 8.06
C THR A 244 -1.00 -16.10 7.00
N GLY A 245 -0.58 -17.30 6.60
CA GLY A 245 0.43 -17.49 5.56
C GLY A 245 1.80 -16.91 5.94
N MET A 246 2.43 -16.18 5.01
CA MET A 246 3.80 -15.67 5.15
C MET A 246 4.03 -14.89 6.45
N THR A 247 3.10 -14.02 6.85
CA THR A 247 3.28 -13.13 8.02
C THR A 247 3.31 -13.90 9.35
N ASP A 248 2.55 -14.98 9.47
CA ASP A 248 2.55 -15.86 10.64
C ASP A 248 3.83 -16.72 10.68
N SER A 249 4.24 -17.26 9.52
CA SER A 249 5.53 -17.96 9.39
C SER A 249 6.71 -17.06 9.76
N LEU A 250 6.65 -15.78 9.37
CA LEU A 250 7.67 -14.78 9.71
C LEU A 250 7.74 -14.56 11.23
N TYR A 251 6.58 -14.38 11.89
CA TYR A 251 6.50 -14.20 13.34
C TYR A 251 6.99 -15.43 14.10
N LYS A 252 6.50 -16.62 13.76
CA LYS A 252 6.91 -17.88 14.41
C LYS A 252 8.42 -18.11 14.31
N LYS A 253 9.01 -17.81 13.16
CA LYS A 253 10.46 -17.91 12.97
C LYS A 253 11.23 -16.89 13.81
N ALA A 254 10.71 -15.66 13.95
CA ALA A 254 11.31 -14.64 14.81
C ALA A 254 11.32 -15.06 16.29
N VAL A 255 10.19 -15.57 16.77
CA VAL A 255 10.02 -16.03 18.16
C VAL A 255 10.90 -17.25 18.46
N ALA A 256 11.03 -18.18 17.50
CA ALA A 256 11.86 -19.38 17.67
C ALA A 256 13.38 -19.09 17.62
N ALA A 257 13.79 -17.93 17.12
CA ALA A 257 15.20 -17.58 17.02
C ALA A 257 15.79 -17.16 18.38
N PRO A 258 17.07 -17.45 18.66
CA PRO A 258 17.75 -17.01 19.88
C PRO A 258 17.65 -15.48 20.07
N GLY A 259 17.10 -15.04 21.19
CA GLY A 259 16.89 -13.62 21.48
C GLY A 259 15.77 -12.96 20.67
N GLY A 260 14.84 -13.75 20.10
CA GLY A 260 13.68 -13.25 19.38
C GLY A 260 14.02 -12.54 18.06
N ARG A 261 15.23 -12.77 17.52
CA ARG A 261 15.73 -12.06 16.34
C ARG A 261 16.50 -12.98 15.40
N PHE A 262 16.37 -12.74 14.10
CA PHE A 262 17.18 -13.42 13.09
C PHE A 262 17.47 -12.53 11.89
N GLU A 263 18.48 -12.92 11.12
CA GLU A 263 18.87 -12.27 9.89
C GLU A 263 18.37 -13.06 8.68
N THR A 264 17.91 -12.35 7.64
CA THR A 264 17.44 -13.00 6.42
C THR A 264 17.64 -12.12 5.18
N SER A 265 17.46 -12.72 4.00
CA SER A 265 17.39 -11.97 2.75
C SER A 265 15.98 -11.43 2.54
N CYS A 266 15.91 -10.12 2.29
CA CYS A 266 14.69 -9.45 1.87
C CYS A 266 15.04 -8.51 0.72
N PHE A 267 14.20 -8.50 -0.30
CA PHE A 267 14.24 -7.50 -1.36
C PHE A 267 13.02 -6.62 -1.26
N ALA A 268 13.20 -5.32 -1.47
CA ALA A 268 12.10 -4.38 -1.43
C ALA A 268 11.92 -3.64 -2.75
N GLU A 269 10.71 -3.73 -3.30
CA GLU A 269 10.28 -2.98 -4.45
C GLU A 269 9.54 -1.73 -3.96
N GLY A 270 10.19 -0.57 -4.07
CA GLY A 270 9.68 0.69 -3.57
C GLY A 270 10.71 1.82 -3.67
N PRO A 271 10.42 2.98 -3.08
CA PRO A 271 9.15 3.30 -2.42
C PRO A 271 7.99 3.50 -3.42
N TYR A 272 6.76 3.33 -2.92
CA TYR A 272 5.47 3.65 -3.56
C TYR A 272 4.62 4.48 -2.59
N GLY A 273 3.62 5.21 -3.08
CA GLY A 273 2.78 6.06 -2.24
C GLY A 273 3.44 7.39 -1.86
N GLY A 274 3.01 7.98 -0.74
CA GLY A 274 3.46 9.31 -0.30
C GLY A 274 2.92 10.45 -1.16
N HIS A 275 1.71 10.29 -1.71
CA HIS A 275 1.08 11.28 -2.59
C HIS A 275 0.42 12.44 -1.82
N HIS A 276 0.11 12.22 -0.54
CA HIS A 276 -0.52 13.22 0.32
C HIS A 276 0.53 13.97 1.13
N SER A 277 0.71 15.26 0.85
CA SER A 277 1.43 16.17 1.73
C SER A 277 0.46 16.83 2.70
N PHE A 278 0.84 16.89 3.97
CA PHE A 278 0.07 17.59 5.00
C PHE A 278 0.64 18.97 5.33
N ASP A 279 1.65 19.43 4.59
CA ASP A 279 2.44 20.62 4.92
C ASP A 279 1.63 21.92 4.84
N SER A 280 0.57 21.94 4.02
CA SER A 280 -0.28 23.12 3.81
C SER A 280 -1.51 23.16 4.74
N TYR A 281 -1.77 22.11 5.51
CA TYR A 281 -2.90 22.08 6.45
C TYR A 281 -2.51 22.72 7.76
N GLY A 282 -3.35 23.59 8.31
CA GLY A 282 -3.09 24.17 9.64
C GLY A 282 -3.37 23.19 10.77
N THR A 283 -4.31 22.25 10.56
CA THR A 283 -4.69 21.21 11.53
C THR A 283 -4.64 19.84 10.89
N VAL A 284 -3.99 18.88 11.55
CA VAL A 284 -3.86 17.49 11.05
C VAL A 284 -4.32 16.53 12.14
N VAL A 285 -5.33 15.72 11.85
CA VAL A 285 -5.85 14.68 12.74
C VAL A 285 -5.56 13.31 12.15
N LEU A 286 -4.76 12.53 12.86
CA LEU A 286 -4.26 11.22 12.42
C LEU A 286 -4.91 10.12 13.27
N PHE A 287 -5.83 9.35 12.68
CA PHE A 287 -6.42 8.17 13.31
C PHE A 287 -5.65 6.90 12.93
N ALA A 288 -5.24 6.14 13.94
CA ALA A 288 -4.57 4.85 13.76
C ALA A 288 -5.29 3.75 14.53
N GLY A 289 -5.41 2.58 13.91
CA GLY A 289 -5.90 1.35 14.56
C GLY A 289 -4.87 0.23 14.50
N GLY A 290 -4.40 -0.24 15.67
CA GLY A 290 -3.41 -1.30 15.74
C GLY A 290 -2.16 -0.97 14.92
N VAL A 291 -1.78 -1.86 13.98
CA VAL A 291 -0.57 -1.70 13.14
C VAL A 291 -0.66 -0.54 12.15
N GLY A 292 -1.85 0.03 11.92
CA GLY A 292 -2.03 1.20 11.06
C GLY A 292 -1.29 2.45 11.55
N ILE A 293 -0.73 2.42 12.76
CA ILE A 293 0.15 3.47 13.31
C ILE A 293 1.42 3.71 12.46
N THR A 294 1.83 2.73 11.67
CA THR A 294 2.98 2.84 10.76
C THR A 294 2.80 3.95 9.71
N HIS A 295 1.56 4.32 9.38
CA HIS A 295 1.28 5.40 8.45
C HIS A 295 1.42 6.80 9.10
N PRO A 296 0.77 7.10 10.24
CA PRO A 296 0.91 8.40 10.90
C PRO A 296 2.29 8.75 11.46
N VAL A 297 3.06 7.78 11.95
CA VAL A 297 4.31 8.06 12.69
C VAL A 297 5.34 8.86 11.86
N PRO A 298 5.65 8.48 10.60
CA PRO A 298 6.50 9.29 9.73
C PRO A 298 5.96 10.71 9.47
N TYR A 299 4.63 10.88 9.35
CA TYR A 299 4.02 12.20 9.18
C TYR A 299 4.21 13.07 10.42
N ILE A 300 4.08 12.49 11.62
CA ILE A 300 4.30 13.23 12.86
C ILE A 300 5.74 13.74 12.92
N LYS A 301 6.72 12.88 12.61
CA LYS A 301 8.13 13.27 12.57
C LYS A 301 8.32 14.48 11.65
N HIS A 302 7.92 14.35 10.38
CA HIS A 302 8.05 15.37 9.35
C HIS A 302 7.35 16.69 9.72
N LEU A 303 6.13 16.63 10.24
CA LEU A 303 5.36 17.82 10.60
C LEU A 303 5.89 18.54 11.85
N VAL A 304 6.41 17.79 12.83
CA VAL A 304 7.03 18.38 14.03
C VAL A 304 8.36 19.04 13.69
N GLU A 305 9.20 18.36 12.90
CA GLU A 305 10.45 18.93 12.38
C GLU A 305 10.17 20.20 11.57
N GLY A 306 9.26 20.10 10.59
CA GLY A 306 8.90 21.25 9.75
C GLY A 306 8.24 22.40 10.51
N TYR A 307 7.51 22.12 11.60
CA TYR A 307 7.00 23.18 12.48
C TYR A 307 8.12 23.90 13.22
N SER A 308 9.11 23.15 13.72
CA SER A 308 10.26 23.73 14.43
C SER A 308 11.08 24.65 13.52
N GLU A 309 11.29 24.22 12.27
CA GLU A 309 12.02 24.91 11.21
C GLU A 309 11.22 26.03 10.54
N GLY A 310 9.90 26.04 10.70
CA GLY A 310 9.01 27.01 10.04
C GLY A 310 8.76 26.74 8.56
N THR A 311 8.94 25.49 8.10
CA THR A 311 8.78 25.07 6.70
C THR A 311 7.38 24.55 6.37
N VAL A 312 6.54 24.27 7.38
CA VAL A 312 5.15 23.83 7.21
C VAL A 312 4.13 24.79 7.82
N ALA A 313 2.90 24.78 7.31
CA ALA A 313 1.77 25.55 7.82
C ALA A 313 1.10 24.91 9.04
N THR A 314 1.37 23.63 9.31
CA THR A 314 0.78 22.87 10.42
C THR A 314 1.05 23.53 11.76
N ARG A 315 -0.02 23.82 12.50
CA ARG A 315 0.01 24.40 13.86
C ARG A 315 -0.59 23.49 14.91
N ARG A 316 -1.30 22.45 14.49
CA ARG A 316 -1.94 21.51 15.39
C ARG A 316 -1.96 20.11 14.82
N ILE A 317 -1.44 19.14 15.57
CA ILE A 317 -1.39 17.73 15.21
C ILE A 317 -2.04 16.94 16.34
N LEU A 318 -3.09 16.19 16.02
CA LEU A 318 -3.69 15.23 16.93
C LEU A 318 -3.48 13.81 16.41
N LEU A 319 -2.72 12.99 17.14
CA LEU A 319 -2.68 11.55 16.94
C LEU A 319 -3.71 10.88 17.84
N VAL A 320 -4.65 10.14 17.25
CA VAL A 320 -5.57 9.26 17.96
C VAL A 320 -5.23 7.82 17.61
N TRP A 321 -4.62 7.08 18.53
CA TRP A 321 -4.21 5.70 18.30
C TRP A 321 -4.98 4.72 19.19
N THR A 322 -5.71 3.79 18.56
CA THR A 322 -6.46 2.75 19.25
C THR A 322 -5.70 1.42 19.21
N ILE A 323 -5.43 0.85 20.39
CA ILE A 323 -4.73 -0.42 20.59
C ILE A 323 -5.55 -1.38 21.45
N GLN A 324 -5.20 -2.67 21.41
CA GLN A 324 -5.85 -3.68 22.24
C GLN A 324 -5.24 -3.69 23.64
N THR A 325 -3.91 -3.77 23.71
CA THR A 325 -3.15 -3.81 24.96
C THR A 325 -2.02 -2.76 24.95
N PRO A 326 -1.55 -2.28 26.12
CA PRO A 326 -0.43 -1.32 26.20
C PRO A 326 0.89 -1.87 25.66
N GLU A 327 1.07 -3.19 25.61
CA GLU A 327 2.27 -3.84 25.04
C GLU A 327 2.48 -3.47 23.56
N HIS A 328 1.44 -3.07 22.83
CA HIS A 328 1.56 -2.64 21.43
C HIS A 328 2.33 -1.31 21.28
N LEU A 329 2.50 -0.54 22.37
CA LEU A 329 3.33 0.66 22.35
C LEU A 329 4.81 0.34 22.04
N GLU A 330 5.28 -0.87 22.34
CA GLU A 330 6.64 -1.32 22.00
C GLU A 330 6.94 -1.28 20.50
N TRP A 331 5.91 -1.38 19.65
CA TRP A 331 6.07 -1.43 18.20
C TRP A 331 6.84 -0.21 17.68
N ILE A 332 6.52 0.96 18.21
CA ILE A 332 7.04 2.25 17.77
C ILE A 332 7.81 2.99 18.86
N ARG A 333 8.02 2.36 20.04
CA ARG A 333 8.64 3.01 21.21
C ARG A 333 9.93 3.78 20.86
N PRO A 334 10.91 3.22 20.13
CA PRO A 334 12.13 3.97 19.81
C PRO A 334 11.86 5.27 19.05
N TRP A 335 10.98 5.21 18.05
CA TRP A 335 10.62 6.34 17.19
C TRP A 335 9.77 7.38 17.93
N MET A 336 8.88 6.92 18.81
CA MET A 336 8.12 7.82 19.67
C MET A 336 9.01 8.54 20.67
N THR A 337 10.02 7.88 21.23
CA THR A 337 11.00 8.53 22.11
C THR A 337 11.72 9.65 21.38
N GLU A 338 12.12 9.43 20.13
CA GLU A 338 12.73 10.47 19.28
C GLU A 338 11.77 11.64 19.05
N ILE A 339 10.55 11.37 18.58
CA ILE A 339 9.51 12.41 18.36
C ILE A 339 9.21 13.20 19.64
N LEU A 340 9.13 12.53 20.78
CA LEU A 340 8.82 13.18 22.07
C LEU A 340 9.96 14.05 22.58
N GLY A 341 11.19 13.79 22.11
CA GLY A 341 12.40 14.58 22.38
C GLY A 341 12.64 15.74 21.41
N MET A 342 11.85 15.87 20.33
CA MET A 342 11.99 16.95 19.35
C MET A 342 11.62 18.33 19.93
N ASP A 343 12.28 19.36 19.41
CA ASP A 343 12.04 20.75 19.78
C ASP A 343 10.61 21.20 19.45
N LYS A 344 10.03 22.03 20.32
CA LYS A 344 8.68 22.62 20.18
C LYS A 344 7.54 21.62 19.95
N ARG A 345 7.79 20.31 20.05
CA ARG A 345 6.78 19.27 19.82
C ARG A 345 5.57 19.41 20.74
N ARG A 346 5.75 19.93 21.97
CA ARG A 346 4.67 20.15 22.94
C ARG A 346 3.67 21.22 22.51
N ASP A 347 4.07 22.12 21.62
CA ASP A 347 3.24 23.23 21.16
C ASP A 347 2.24 22.76 20.08
N VAL A 348 2.68 21.79 19.27
CA VAL A 348 1.96 21.34 18.07
C VAL A 348 1.34 19.94 18.21
N LEU A 349 1.98 19.00 18.91
CA LEU A 349 1.60 17.59 18.94
C LEU A 349 0.85 17.20 20.22
N ARG A 350 -0.35 16.63 20.03
CA ARG A 350 -1.14 15.94 21.04
C ARG A 350 -1.33 14.48 20.66
N ILE A 351 -1.18 13.58 21.62
CA ILE A 351 -1.32 12.14 21.43
C ILE A 351 -2.39 11.63 22.40
N MET A 352 -3.40 10.97 21.85
CA MET A 352 -4.45 10.28 22.60
C MET A 352 -4.40 8.79 22.28
N LEU A 353 -4.10 7.99 23.30
CA LEU A 353 -4.02 6.55 23.24
C LEU A 353 -5.30 5.95 23.81
N PHE A 354 -5.99 5.11 23.04
CA PHE A 354 -7.19 4.42 23.46
C PHE A 354 -6.93 2.92 23.57
N VAL A 355 -7.00 2.37 24.79
CA VAL A 355 -6.76 0.95 25.07
C VAL A 355 -8.10 0.25 25.20
N SER A 356 -8.47 -0.52 24.18
CA SER A 356 -9.78 -1.15 24.08
C SER A 356 -9.97 -2.37 24.98
N GLN A 357 -8.89 -3.06 25.37
CA GLN A 357 -8.92 -4.26 26.23
C GLN A 357 -7.79 -4.20 27.29
N PRO A 358 -7.82 -3.25 28.24
CA PRO A 358 -6.81 -3.18 29.28
C PRO A 358 -6.92 -4.40 30.21
N ARG A 359 -5.79 -5.02 30.58
CA ARG A 359 -5.81 -6.12 31.58
C ARG A 359 -6.12 -5.59 32.96
N SER A 360 -5.73 -4.35 33.24
CA SER A 360 -6.03 -3.63 34.47
C SER A 360 -6.14 -2.14 34.20
N THR A 361 -7.01 -1.44 34.93
CA THR A 361 -7.10 0.03 34.90
C THR A 361 -5.80 0.69 35.38
N LYS A 362 -4.97 -0.03 36.14
CA LYS A 362 -3.63 0.42 36.58
C LYS A 362 -2.60 0.47 35.45
N GLU A 363 -2.89 -0.09 34.28
CA GLU A 363 -1.99 0.05 33.12
C GLU A 363 -2.22 1.37 32.38
N ILE A 364 -3.29 2.09 32.71
CA ILE A 364 -3.70 3.32 32.05
C ILE A 364 -3.17 4.52 32.83
N HIS A 365 -2.01 4.99 32.40
CA HIS A 365 -1.38 6.18 32.96
C HIS A 365 -1.03 7.15 31.83
N SER A 366 -1.49 8.39 31.96
CA SER A 366 -1.15 9.47 31.03
C SER A 366 0.22 10.03 31.41
N PRO A 367 1.28 9.83 30.60
CA PRO A 367 2.63 10.26 30.98
C PRO A 367 2.80 11.77 31.03
N SER A 368 1.95 12.52 30.31
CA SER A 368 1.98 13.99 30.30
C SER A 368 0.64 14.58 29.85
N SER A 369 0.48 15.90 29.96
CA SER A 369 -0.71 16.60 29.44
C SER A 369 -0.89 16.47 27.92
N THR A 370 0.21 16.24 27.18
CA THR A 370 0.23 16.11 25.71
C THR A 370 0.18 14.65 25.25
N VAL A 371 0.31 13.69 26.16
CA VAL A 371 0.21 12.25 25.89
C VAL A 371 -0.75 11.64 26.89
N GLN A 372 -2.00 11.45 26.46
CA GLN A 372 -3.08 10.99 27.30
C GLN A 372 -3.47 9.56 26.93
N MET A 373 -3.78 8.74 27.94
CA MET A 373 -4.22 7.36 27.76
C MET A 373 -5.62 7.17 28.37
N PHE A 374 -6.52 6.57 27.60
CA PHE A 374 -7.92 6.36 27.96
C PHE A 374 -8.32 4.89 27.77
N PRO A 375 -9.18 4.33 28.65
CA PRO A 375 -9.80 3.04 28.42
C PRO A 375 -10.88 3.11 27.34
N GLY A 376 -11.08 2.02 26.61
CA GLY A 376 -12.19 1.84 25.68
C GLY A 376 -11.91 2.35 24.28
N ARG A 377 -12.98 2.66 23.54
CA ARG A 377 -12.93 3.16 22.16
C ARG A 377 -13.10 4.68 22.14
N PRO A 378 -12.41 5.39 21.24
CA PRO A 378 -12.59 6.82 21.08
C PRO A 378 -14.01 7.16 20.59
N ASN A 379 -14.61 8.23 21.14
CA ASN A 379 -15.80 8.82 20.53
C ASN A 379 -15.36 9.78 19.42
N ILE A 380 -15.30 9.27 18.18
CA ILE A 380 -14.77 9.99 17.01
C ILE A 380 -15.53 11.29 16.75
N ASN A 381 -16.86 11.30 16.92
CA ASN A 381 -17.68 12.50 16.76
C ASN A 381 -17.29 13.59 17.76
N THR A 382 -17.09 13.22 19.02
CA THR A 382 -16.72 14.19 20.06
C THR A 382 -15.33 14.76 19.79
N LEU A 383 -14.35 13.89 19.48
CA LEU A 383 -12.98 14.28 19.18
C LEU A 383 -12.90 15.23 17.98
N LEU A 384 -13.55 14.87 16.86
CA LEU A 384 -13.57 15.74 15.67
C LEU A 384 -14.35 17.03 15.90
N GLY A 385 -15.39 17.02 16.74
CA GLY A 385 -16.09 18.25 17.14
C GLY A 385 -15.16 19.22 17.88
N MET A 386 -14.43 18.72 18.89
CA MET A 386 -13.47 19.52 19.64
C MET A 386 -12.33 20.05 18.76
N GLU A 387 -11.80 19.23 17.85
CA GLU A 387 -10.74 19.68 16.94
C GLU A 387 -11.25 20.65 15.88
N GLN A 388 -12.52 20.55 15.46
CA GLN A 388 -13.14 21.51 14.55
C GLN A 388 -13.32 22.90 15.21
N GLU A 389 -13.67 22.95 16.50
CA GLU A 389 -13.79 24.20 17.26
C GLU A 389 -12.44 24.92 17.42
N HIS A 390 -11.34 24.16 17.53
CA HIS A 390 -9.98 24.69 17.66
C HIS A 390 -9.17 24.63 16.35
N GLN A 391 -9.86 24.46 15.24
CA GLN A 391 -9.23 24.31 13.92
C GLN A 391 -8.45 25.57 13.54
N VAL A 392 -7.21 25.37 13.14
CA VAL A 392 -6.36 26.37 12.47
C VAL A 392 -6.29 26.01 10.99
N GLY A 393 -6.63 26.95 10.11
CA GLY A 393 -6.57 26.75 8.65
C GLY A 393 -7.49 25.61 8.17
N ALA A 394 -7.12 24.97 7.05
CA ALA A 394 -7.78 23.74 6.62
C ALA A 394 -7.37 22.55 7.51
N MET A 395 -8.29 21.60 7.70
CA MET A 395 -8.06 20.38 8.47
C MET A 395 -7.91 19.17 7.54
N ALA A 396 -6.82 18.41 7.70
CA ALA A 396 -6.69 17.08 7.13
C ALA A 396 -7.03 16.03 8.19
N VAL A 397 -7.93 15.11 7.87
CA VAL A 397 -8.27 13.95 8.70
C VAL A 397 -7.88 12.69 7.95
N THR A 398 -6.92 11.93 8.50
CA THR A 398 -6.50 10.65 7.93
C THR A 398 -6.83 9.49 8.86
N VAL A 399 -7.15 8.34 8.27
CA VAL A 399 -7.39 7.10 9.03
C VAL A 399 -6.65 5.92 8.40
N CYS A 400 -5.93 5.18 9.24
CA CYS A 400 -5.33 3.89 8.87
C CYS A 400 -5.64 2.86 9.97
N GLY A 401 -6.54 1.92 9.68
CA GLY A 401 -6.99 0.95 10.68
C GLY A 401 -8.05 -0.03 10.16
N PRO A 402 -8.74 -0.74 11.08
CA PRO A 402 -9.84 -1.63 10.71
C PRO A 402 -10.98 -0.87 10.01
N GLY A 403 -11.70 -1.53 9.09
CA GLY A 403 -12.76 -0.89 8.31
C GLY A 403 -13.83 -0.20 9.15
N ALA A 404 -14.23 -0.76 10.29
CA ALA A 404 -15.19 -0.11 11.20
C ALA A 404 -14.68 1.25 11.73
N LEU A 405 -13.38 1.37 12.04
CA LEU A 405 -12.80 2.65 12.46
C LEU A 405 -12.79 3.64 11.29
N SER A 406 -12.41 3.20 10.08
CA SER A 406 -12.44 4.04 8.88
C SER A 406 -13.85 4.54 8.58
N ASP A 407 -14.86 3.67 8.67
CA ASP A 407 -16.26 4.03 8.41
C ASP A 407 -16.80 5.05 9.42
N GLU A 408 -16.48 4.88 10.71
CA GLU A 408 -16.84 5.84 11.75
C GLU A 408 -16.18 7.21 11.55
N VAL A 409 -14.87 7.25 11.22
CA VAL A 409 -14.17 8.51 10.90
C VAL A 409 -14.74 9.14 9.65
N ARG A 410 -14.96 8.37 8.58
CA ARG A 410 -15.53 8.87 7.31
C ARG A 410 -16.90 9.50 7.52
N LEU A 411 -17.77 8.83 8.29
CA LEU A 411 -19.10 9.35 8.64
C LEU A 411 -18.98 10.64 9.47
N ALA A 412 -18.11 10.67 10.47
CA ALA A 412 -17.93 11.83 11.34
C ALA A 412 -17.38 13.05 10.58
N VAL A 413 -16.45 12.84 9.63
CA VAL A 413 -15.97 13.91 8.74
C VAL A 413 -17.08 14.35 7.78
N ARG A 414 -17.80 13.42 7.16
CA ARG A 414 -18.90 13.75 6.23
C ARG A 414 -19.95 14.65 6.87
N ASN A 415 -20.29 14.41 8.13
CA ASN A 415 -21.26 15.21 8.89
C ASN A 415 -20.76 16.61 9.30
N ARG A 416 -19.52 16.98 8.96
CA ARG A 416 -18.87 18.24 9.35
C ARG A 416 -18.33 19.06 8.18
N GLN A 417 -18.45 18.54 6.95
CA GLN A 417 -17.95 19.21 5.73
C GLN A 417 -18.67 20.53 5.42
N ASP A 418 -19.86 20.75 5.97
CA ASP A 418 -20.65 21.97 5.82
C ASP A 418 -20.13 23.13 6.68
N ARG A 419 -19.39 22.85 7.76
CA ARG A 419 -19.01 23.84 8.79
C ARG A 419 -17.57 24.33 8.67
N SER A 420 -16.65 23.50 8.17
CA SER A 420 -15.26 23.89 7.96
C SER A 420 -14.63 23.10 6.81
N HIS A 421 -13.50 23.58 6.32
CA HIS A 421 -12.71 22.88 5.31
C HIS A 421 -12.01 21.68 5.94
N ILE A 422 -12.59 20.50 5.72
CA ILE A 422 -12.06 19.21 6.19
C ILE A 422 -11.89 18.27 4.99
N ASP A 423 -10.65 17.86 4.77
CA ASP A 423 -10.31 16.82 3.81
C ASP A 423 -10.16 15.48 4.52
N PHE A 424 -10.77 14.44 3.95
CA PHE A 424 -10.69 13.08 4.45
C PHE A 424 -9.81 12.23 3.55
N ILE A 425 -8.83 11.54 4.14
CA ILE A 425 -7.88 10.68 3.44
C ILE A 425 -7.84 9.32 4.15
N GLU A 426 -8.09 8.25 3.41
CA GLU A 426 -8.10 6.90 3.97
C GLU A 426 -6.96 6.06 3.41
N GLU A 427 -6.13 5.55 4.32
CA GLU A 427 -5.03 4.67 3.96
C GLU A 427 -5.39 3.25 4.35
N ALA A 428 -5.81 2.48 3.36
CA ALA A 428 -6.19 1.09 3.49
C ALA A 428 -5.44 0.21 2.49
N PHE A 429 -4.71 -0.76 3.01
CA PHE A 429 -4.09 -1.83 2.24
C PHE A 429 -5.14 -2.92 1.96
N THR A 430 -6.01 -2.73 0.97
CA THR A 430 -7.02 -3.72 0.57
C THR A 430 -6.46 -4.66 -0.50
N TRP A 431 -5.80 -5.76 -0.11
CA TRP A 431 -5.32 -6.80 -1.04
C TRP A 431 -6.03 -8.12 -0.80
#